data_AF-A0A1A8GBI2-F1
#
_entry.id   AF-A0A1A8GBI2-F1
#
_cell.length_a   1.000
_cell.length_b   1.000
_cell.length_c   1.000
_cell.angle_alpha   90.00
_cell.angle_beta   90.00
_cell.angle_gamma   90.00
#
_symmetry.space_group_name_H-M   'P 1'
#
loop_
_entity.id
_entity.type
_entity.pdbx_description
1 polymer ?
#
loop_
_entity_poly.entity_id
_entity_poly.type
_entity_poly.pdbx_seq_one_letter_code
_entity_poly.pdbx_strand_id
1 'polypeptide(L)'
;LPPPRTALLRSITDPLSRETLDRGLVLWFPAPHSFTGEDCVEFHIHGGPAVITAVLQALGSVPGTRPAEAGEFTRRAFQAGKLDLTEVEGLGDLIHAETEAQRRQ
;
A
#
# COMPACT_ATOMS: atom_id res chain seq x y z
N LEU A 1 12.42 -3.18 11.10
CA LEU A 1 11.01 -3.01 10.65
C LEU A 1 10.13 -2.77 11.88
N PRO A 2 9.02 -2.03 11.78
CA PRO A 2 8.04 -1.95 12.87
C PRO A 2 7.54 -3.33 13.30
N PRO A 3 7.09 -3.51 14.56
CA PRO A 3 6.28 -4.68 14.91
C PRO A 3 5.09 -4.81 13.96
N PRO A 4 4.64 -6.04 13.64
CA PRO A 4 3.47 -6.25 12.79
C PRO A 4 2.29 -5.40 13.24
N ARG A 5 1.59 -4.77 12.28
CA ARG A 5 0.36 -4.01 12.48
C ARG A 5 0.49 -2.84 13.48
N THR A 6 1.70 -2.33 13.67
CA THR A 6 1.98 -1.18 14.53
C THR A 6 2.53 -0.03 13.69
N ALA A 7 1.87 1.12 13.74
CA ALA A 7 2.36 2.34 13.10
C ALA A 7 3.51 2.92 13.93
N LEU A 8 4.67 3.14 13.28
CA LEU A 8 5.80 3.80 13.92
C LEU A 8 6.33 4.94 13.06
N LEU A 9 6.64 6.08 13.71
CA LEU A 9 7.30 7.21 13.07
C LEU A 9 8.75 6.83 12.72
N ARG A 10 9.13 7.03 11.46
CA ARG A 10 10.45 6.70 10.92
C ARG A 10 10.94 7.75 9.93
N SER A 11 12.25 7.91 9.85
CA SER A 11 12.86 8.57 8.71
C SER A 11 12.87 7.60 7.53
N ILE A 12 12.35 8.04 6.39
CA ILE A 12 12.34 7.30 5.14
C ILE A 12 13.48 7.87 4.29
N THR A 13 14.38 7.00 3.85
CA THR A 13 15.62 7.42 3.17
C THR A 13 15.76 6.75 1.82
N ASP A 14 16.38 7.43 0.87
CA ASP A 14 16.78 6.83 -0.39
C ASP A 14 17.81 5.70 -0.13
N PRO A 15 17.63 4.50 -0.70
CA PRO A 15 18.51 3.37 -0.43
C PRO A 15 19.92 3.53 -1.01
N LEU A 16 20.10 4.37 -2.04
CA LEU A 16 21.37 4.61 -2.73
C LEU A 16 22.10 5.83 -2.15
N SER A 17 21.44 6.99 -2.10
CA SER A 17 22.05 8.25 -1.67
C SER A 17 22.06 8.45 -0.15
N ARG A 18 21.22 7.68 0.58
CA ARG A 18 20.95 7.85 2.02
C ARG A 18 20.29 9.18 2.41
N GLU A 19 19.87 9.98 1.44
CA GLU A 19 19.12 11.22 1.69
C GLU A 19 17.80 10.92 2.40
N THR A 20 17.41 11.76 3.36
CA THR A 20 16.09 11.66 4.00
C THR A 20 15.04 12.24 3.07
N LEU A 21 14.12 11.40 2.61
CA LEU A 21 13.04 11.75 1.71
C LEU A 21 11.83 12.30 2.47
N ASP A 22 11.53 11.70 3.62
CA ASP A 22 10.44 12.13 4.49
C ASP A 22 10.61 11.60 5.93
N ARG A 23 9.81 12.13 6.85
CA ARG A 23 9.59 11.55 8.18
C ARG A 23 8.11 11.21 8.34
N GLY A 24 7.78 9.94 8.10
CA GLY A 24 6.39 9.44 8.03
C GLY A 24 6.14 8.23 8.93
N LEU A 25 4.90 7.73 8.93
CA LEU A 25 4.56 6.47 9.61
C LEU A 25 4.81 5.30 8.68
N VAL A 26 5.37 4.22 9.22
CA VAL A 26 5.58 2.97 8.49
C VAL A 26 4.81 1.86 9.22
N LEU A 27 4.04 1.08 8.46
CA LEU A 27 3.30 -0.08 8.93
C LEU A 27 3.77 -1.33 8.19
N TRP A 28 3.91 -2.44 8.91
CA TRP A 28 4.29 -3.73 8.36
C TRP A 28 3.20 -4.76 8.58
N PHE A 29 2.78 -5.43 7.51
CA PHE A 29 1.78 -6.48 7.48
C PHE A 29 2.42 -7.76 6.93
N PRO A 30 2.93 -8.65 7.79
CA PRO A 30 3.48 -9.92 7.33
C PRO A 30 2.38 -10.83 6.78
N ALA A 31 2.72 -11.62 5.77
CA ALA A 31 1.88 -12.69 5.24
C ALA A 31 1.51 -13.71 6.36
N PRO A 32 0.32 -14.35 6.29
CA PRO A 32 -0.77 -14.12 5.35
C PRO A 32 -1.72 -12.98 5.78
N HIS A 33 -1.30 -12.18 6.77
CA HIS A 33 -2.14 -11.22 7.47
C HIS A 33 -2.01 -9.81 6.90
N SER A 34 -2.11 -9.68 5.58
CA SER A 34 -2.18 -8.43 4.82
C SER A 34 -3.42 -8.41 3.92
N PHE A 35 -3.63 -7.32 3.18
CA PHE A 35 -4.68 -7.22 2.18
C PHE A 35 -4.49 -8.21 1.03
N THR A 36 -3.28 -8.27 0.44
CA THR A 36 -2.99 -9.17 -0.68
C THR A 36 -2.74 -10.62 -0.24
N GLY A 37 -2.57 -10.87 1.06
CA GLY A 37 -2.10 -12.16 1.58
C GLY A 37 -0.58 -12.33 1.50
N GLU A 38 0.14 -11.39 0.88
CA GLU A 38 1.60 -11.35 0.81
C GLU A 38 2.20 -10.41 1.88
N ASP A 39 3.51 -10.41 2.04
CA ASP A 39 4.21 -9.41 2.83
C ASP A 39 3.97 -8.00 2.29
N CYS A 40 3.45 -7.09 3.11
CA CYS A 40 3.07 -5.73 2.70
C CYS A 40 3.60 -4.67 3.67
N VAL A 41 4.19 -3.59 3.13
CA VAL A 41 4.55 -2.39 3.90
C VAL A 41 3.72 -1.21 3.38
N GLU A 42 3.19 -0.41 4.30
CA GLU A 42 2.58 0.88 3.96
C GLU A 42 3.44 2.04 4.47
N PHE A 43 3.68 3.02 3.58
CA PHE A 43 4.36 4.27 3.90
C PHE A 43 3.34 5.40 3.90
N HIS A 44 3.12 5.99 5.08
CA HIS A 44 2.22 7.12 5.28
C HIS A 44 3.09 8.38 5.33
N ILE A 45 3.20 9.02 4.17
CA ILE A 45 4.11 10.15 3.90
C ILE A 45 3.35 11.45 3.74
N HIS A 46 4.05 12.58 3.83
CA HIS A 46 3.47 13.88 3.50
C HIS A 46 3.06 13.94 2.02
N GLY A 47 1.86 14.46 1.74
CA GLY A 47 1.23 14.46 0.41
C GLY A 47 1.80 15.45 -0.62
N GLY A 48 3.01 15.96 -0.40
CA GLY A 48 3.67 16.85 -1.35
C GLY A 48 4.07 16.09 -2.63
N PRO A 49 3.75 16.58 -3.85
CA PRO A 49 4.08 15.88 -5.08
C PRO A 49 5.56 15.50 -5.23
N ALA A 50 6.46 16.37 -4.75
CA ALA A 50 7.90 16.11 -4.74
C ALA A 50 8.27 14.93 -3.81
N VAL A 51 7.67 14.84 -2.62
CA VAL A 51 7.90 13.76 -1.65
C VAL A 51 7.39 12.43 -2.21
N ILE A 52 6.16 12.42 -2.75
CA ILE A 52 5.56 11.24 -3.38
C ILE A 52 6.45 10.72 -4.52
N THR A 53 6.88 11.62 -5.42
CA THR A 53 7.74 11.27 -6.55
C THR A 53 9.06 10.68 -6.08
N ALA A 54 9.73 11.31 -5.11
CA ALA A 54 11.01 10.86 -4.59
C ALA A 54 10.91 9.48 -3.92
N VAL A 55 9.86 9.23 -3.11
CA VAL A 55 9.63 7.93 -2.48
C VAL A 55 9.35 6.84 -3.52
N LEU A 56 8.54 7.12 -4.54
CA LEU A 56 8.26 6.15 -5.61
C LEU A 56 9.51 5.83 -6.44
N GLN A 57 10.34 6.83 -6.75
CA GLN A 57 11.62 6.61 -7.43
C GLN A 57 12.59 5.77 -6.58
N ALA A 58 12.71 6.09 -5.29
CA ALA A 58 13.53 5.33 -4.36
C ALA A 58 13.05 3.88 -4.25
N LEU A 59 11.74 3.63 -4.15
CA LEU A 59 11.17 2.29 -4.18
C LEU A 59 11.53 1.56 -5.47
N GLY A 60 11.34 2.19 -6.63
CA GLY A 60 11.68 1.61 -7.94
C GLY A 60 13.16 1.28 -8.15
N SER A 61 14.06 1.83 -7.34
CA SER A 61 15.48 1.46 -7.33
C SER A 61 15.78 0.17 -6.56
N VAL A 62 14.83 -0.32 -5.75
CA VAL A 62 14.98 -1.55 -4.98
C VAL A 62 14.73 -2.76 -5.88
N PRO A 63 15.68 -3.73 -5.97
CA PRO A 63 15.49 -4.94 -6.78
C PRO A 63 14.21 -5.69 -6.42
N GLY A 64 13.48 -6.12 -7.46
CA GLY A 64 12.23 -6.88 -7.30
C GLY A 64 10.98 -6.02 -7.08
N THR A 65 11.10 -4.69 -7.08
CA THR A 65 9.95 -3.78 -7.07
C THR A 65 9.61 -3.30 -8.47
N ARG A 66 8.33 -2.97 -8.68
CA ARG A 66 7.83 -2.27 -9.87
C ARG A 66 6.54 -1.54 -9.55
N PRO A 67 6.14 -0.54 -10.35
CA PRO A 67 4.78 -0.01 -10.29
C PRO A 67 3.74 -1.13 -10.42
N ALA A 68 2.70 -1.03 -9.61
CA ALA A 68 1.55 -1.92 -9.70
C ALA A 68 0.68 -1.55 -10.91
N GLU A 69 0.08 -2.55 -11.53
CA GLU A 69 -0.97 -2.34 -12.53
C GLU A 69 -2.30 -1.93 -11.87
N ALA A 70 -3.22 -1.40 -12.67
CA ALA A 70 -4.56 -1.08 -12.20
C ALA A 70 -5.25 -2.32 -11.60
N GLY A 71 -5.73 -2.20 -10.35
CA GLY A 71 -6.42 -3.26 -9.63
C GLY A 71 -5.53 -4.42 -9.18
N GLU A 72 -4.20 -4.34 -9.36
CA GLU A 72 -3.31 -5.48 -9.12
C GLU A 72 -3.33 -5.97 -7.66
N PHE A 73 -3.37 -5.08 -6.68
CA PHE A 73 -3.45 -5.46 -5.27
C PHE A 73 -4.72 -6.28 -4.97
N THR A 74 -5.87 -5.84 -5.48
CA THR A 74 -7.15 -6.56 -5.31
C THR A 74 -7.13 -7.91 -6.04
N ARG A 75 -6.57 -7.96 -7.26
CA ARG A 75 -6.39 -9.21 -8.01
C ARG A 75 -5.53 -10.21 -7.24
N ARG A 76 -4.46 -9.77 -6.59
CA ARG A 76 -3.61 -10.62 -5.75
C ARG A 76 -4.33 -11.08 -4.48
N ALA A 77 -5.09 -10.20 -3.84
CA ALA A 77 -5.94 -10.56 -2.70
C ALA A 77 -6.94 -11.68 -3.06
N PHE A 78 -7.61 -11.57 -4.21
CA PHE A 78 -8.48 -12.62 -4.74
C PHE A 78 -7.74 -13.95 -4.97
N GLN A 79 -6.58 -13.90 -5.64
CA GLN A 79 -5.75 -15.09 -5.89
C GLN A 79 -5.26 -15.77 -4.60
N ALA A 80 -5.02 -15.00 -3.54
CA ALA A 80 -4.64 -15.50 -2.23
C ALA A 80 -5.84 -15.94 -1.35
N GLY A 81 -7.06 -15.92 -1.89
CA GLY A 81 -8.29 -16.27 -1.17
C GLY A 81 -8.63 -15.31 -0.03
N LYS A 82 -8.14 -14.06 -0.11
CA LYS A 82 -8.43 -12.99 0.86
C LYS A 82 -9.76 -12.30 0.58
N LEU A 83 -10.20 -12.35 -0.67
CA LEU A 83 -11.47 -11.83 -1.16
C LEU A 83 -12.08 -12.87 -2.12
N ASP A 84 -13.40 -13.02 -2.14
CA ASP A 84 -14.13 -13.70 -3.21
C ASP A 84 -14.54 -12.74 -4.34
N LEU A 85 -15.13 -13.27 -5.44
CA LEU A 85 -15.50 -12.43 -6.59
C LEU A 85 -16.56 -11.37 -6.22
N THR A 86 -17.49 -11.71 -5.34
CA THR A 86 -18.55 -10.81 -4.89
C THR A 86 -17.96 -9.67 -4.05
N GLU A 87 -16.99 -9.97 -3.19
CA GLU A 87 -16.27 -8.97 -2.40
C GLU A 87 -15.38 -8.06 -3.28
N VAL A 88 -14.80 -8.59 -4.37
CA VAL A 88 -14.03 -7.80 -5.33
C VAL A 88 -14.92 -6.81 -6.09
N GLU A 89 -16.08 -7.26 -6.57
CA GLU A 89 -17.08 -6.40 -7.22
C GLU A 89 -17.60 -5.32 -6.26
N GLY A 90 -17.98 -5.71 -5.04
CA GLY A 90 -18.43 -4.80 -4.00
C GLY A 90 -17.36 -3.78 -3.57
N LEU A 91 -16.08 -4.15 -3.58
CA LEU A 91 -14.99 -3.19 -3.35
C LEU A 91 -14.92 -2.13 -4.47
N GLY A 92 -15.13 -2.53 -5.72
CA GLY A 92 -15.24 -1.62 -6.84
C GLY A 92 -16.38 -0.63 -6.66
N ASP A 93 -17.56 -1.13 -6.30
CA ASP A 93 -18.75 -0.32 -6.05
C ASP A 93 -18.56 0.64 -4.86
N LEU A 94 -17.92 0.17 -3.78
CA LEU A 94 -17.61 0.99 -2.60
C LEU A 94 -16.63 2.13 -2.92
N ILE A 95 -15.61 1.87 -3.74
CA ILE A 95 -14.63 2.90 -4.14
C ILE A 95 -15.29 3.98 -5.01
N HIS A 96 -16.24 3.59 -5.87
CA HIS A 96 -16.97 4.52 -6.75
C HIS A 96 -18.27 5.05 -6.11
N ALA A 97 -18.55 4.73 -4.85
CA ALA A 97 -19.75 5.17 -4.18
C ALA A 97 -19.73 6.69 -3.95
N GLU A 98 -20.65 7.41 -4.59
CA GLU A 98 -20.84 8.86 -4.40
C GLU A 98 -21.91 9.18 -3.34
N THR A 99 -22.62 8.16 -2.86
CA THR A 99 -23.72 8.31 -1.88
C THR A 99 -23.58 7.33 -0.71
N GLU A 100 -24.08 7.73 0.47
CA GLU A 100 -24.09 6.89 1.68
C GLU A 100 -24.91 5.59 1.49
N ALA A 101 -25.89 5.60 0.58
CA ALA A 101 -26.65 4.40 0.23
C ALA A 101 -25.78 3.38 -0.52
N GLN A 102 -24.94 3.82 -1.46
CA GLN A 102 -24.01 2.96 -2.21
C GLN A 102 -22.88 2.42 -1.31
N ARG A 103 -22.43 3.18 -0.30
CA ARG A 103 -21.42 2.74 0.67
C ARG A 103 -21.89 1.58 1.58
N ARG A 104 -23.20 1.37 1.71
CA ARG A 104 -23.81 0.37 2.62
C ARG A 104 -24.21 -0.94 1.94
N GLN A 105 -24.23 -0.97 0.61
CA GLN A 105 -24.38 -2.21 -0.16
C GLN A 105 -23.10 -3.04 -0.07
#